data_AF-D3DCS2-F1
#
_entry.id   AF-D3DCS2-F1
#
_cell.length_a   1.000
_cell.length_b   1.000
_cell.length_c   1.000
_cell.angle_alpha   90.00
_cell.angle_beta   90.00
_cell.angle_gamma   90.00
#
_symmetry.space_group_name_H-M   'P 1'
#
loop_
_entity.id
_entity.type
_entity.pdbx_description
1 polymer ?
#
loop_
_entity_poly.entity_id
_entity_poly.type
_entity_poly.pdbx_seq_one_letter_code
_entity_poly.pdbx_strand_id
1 'polypeptide(L)'
;MLLASAGCTSSGPVAPTPTANPADVAAATAAYQREAELLTAYDAAISRHPGLATTLRAIREHHAEHGSDLAALGLPGIGASATSAAPTTSAAAATASTTSTGDPVPDTANTADTSETQTATLTALAALEGTTATAHRAGCLTASTGLAGLLASLCAAESAHAELIGQAQPTVAR
;
A
#
# COMPACT_ATOMS: atom_id res chain seq x y z
N MET A 1 -41.44 53.59 -8.84
CA MET A 1 -40.71 53.36 -7.58
C MET A 1 -39.70 52.25 -7.83
N LEU A 2 -38.42 52.59 -8.00
CA LEU A 2 -37.33 51.63 -8.13
C LEU A 2 -36.88 51.23 -6.72
N LEU A 3 -36.88 49.94 -6.39
CA LEU A 3 -36.20 49.42 -5.22
C LEU A 3 -34.77 49.03 -5.63
N ALA A 4 -33.78 49.66 -5.02
CA ALA A 4 -32.38 49.29 -5.15
C ALA A 4 -32.09 48.11 -4.20
N SER A 5 -31.66 46.98 -4.76
CA SER A 5 -31.10 45.84 -4.02
C SER A 5 -29.66 46.18 -3.62
N ALA A 6 -29.45 46.52 -2.35
CA ALA A 6 -28.11 46.67 -1.78
C ALA A 6 -27.44 45.30 -1.70
N GLY A 7 -26.31 45.16 -2.39
CA GLY A 7 -25.42 44.01 -2.27
C GLY A 7 -24.73 44.02 -0.92
N CYS A 8 -24.94 42.98 -0.13
CA CYS A 8 -24.12 42.67 1.03
C CYS A 8 -23.09 41.62 0.64
N THR A 9 -22.01 42.02 -0.04
CA THR A 9 -20.76 41.26 0.08
C THR A 9 -20.20 41.58 1.46
N SER A 10 -20.61 40.78 2.44
CA SER A 10 -19.88 40.72 3.69
C SER A 10 -18.62 39.90 3.40
N SER A 11 -17.52 40.58 3.10
CA SER A 11 -16.18 40.00 3.29
C SER A 11 -15.96 39.87 4.79
N GLY A 12 -16.57 38.83 5.37
CA GLY A 12 -16.27 38.40 6.73
C GLY A 12 -14.81 37.95 6.80
N PRO A 13 -14.19 38.05 8.00
CA PRO A 13 -12.86 37.48 8.19
C PRO A 13 -12.87 36.02 7.75
N VAL A 14 -11.90 35.65 6.90
CA VAL A 14 -11.62 34.24 6.58
C VAL A 14 -11.32 33.58 7.92
N ALA A 15 -12.26 32.74 8.38
CA ALA A 15 -12.02 31.93 9.57
C ALA A 15 -10.72 31.15 9.35
N PRO A 16 -9.83 31.06 10.34
CA PRO A 16 -8.65 30.22 10.20
C PRO A 16 -9.11 28.82 9.83
N THR A 17 -8.54 28.27 8.76
CA THR A 17 -8.83 26.90 8.33
C THR A 17 -8.68 25.99 9.55
N PRO A 18 -9.69 25.17 9.90
CA PRO A 18 -9.58 24.28 11.04
C PRO A 18 -8.31 23.45 10.91
N THR A 19 -7.40 23.56 11.86
CA THR A 19 -6.20 22.73 11.91
C THR A 19 -6.66 21.28 12.02
N ALA A 20 -6.23 20.45 11.08
CA ALA A 20 -6.59 19.04 11.07
C ALA A 20 -6.24 18.38 12.42
N ASN A 21 -7.13 17.51 12.91
CA ASN A 21 -6.91 16.79 14.15
C ASN A 21 -5.61 15.98 14.07
N PRO A 22 -4.64 16.16 14.98
CA PRO A 22 -3.38 15.42 14.96
C PRO A 22 -3.55 13.89 14.94
N ALA A 23 -4.57 13.37 15.61
CA ALA A 23 -4.86 11.94 15.61
C ALA A 23 -5.31 11.45 14.22
N ASP A 24 -6.10 12.25 13.50
CA ASP A 24 -6.54 11.93 12.14
C ASP A 24 -5.38 12.01 11.15
N VAL A 25 -4.53 13.02 11.28
CA VAL A 25 -3.31 13.13 10.47
C VAL A 25 -2.41 11.92 10.68
N ALA A 26 -2.17 11.52 11.92
CA ALA A 26 -1.34 10.35 12.23
C ALA A 26 -1.97 9.05 11.69
N ALA A 27 -3.27 8.85 11.88
CA ALA A 27 -3.97 7.65 11.42
C ALA A 27 -4.01 7.56 9.89
N ALA A 28 -4.29 8.66 9.20
CA ALA A 28 -4.30 8.70 7.74
C ALA A 28 -2.88 8.55 7.15
N THR A 29 -1.86 9.14 7.78
CA THR A 29 -0.46 8.94 7.36
C THR A 29 -0.04 7.48 7.50
N ALA A 30 -0.38 6.86 8.63
CA ALA A 30 -0.09 5.44 8.84
C ALA A 30 -0.87 4.53 7.88
N ALA A 31 -2.11 4.88 7.54
CA ALA A 31 -2.88 4.16 6.51
C ALA A 31 -2.19 4.25 5.15
N TYR A 32 -1.82 5.45 4.72
CA TYR A 32 -1.15 5.67 3.43
C TYR A 32 0.20 4.94 3.33
N GLN A 33 0.98 4.89 4.42
CA GLN A 33 2.22 4.12 4.46
C GLN A 33 1.98 2.61 4.28
N ARG A 34 0.93 2.06 4.89
CA ARG A 34 0.59 0.64 4.72
C ARG A 34 0.14 0.31 3.29
N GLU A 35 -0.64 1.18 2.65
CA GLU A 35 -0.98 1.01 1.22
C GLU A 35 0.28 1.00 0.35
N ALA A 36 1.26 1.87 0.64
CA ALA A 36 2.53 1.88 -0.10
C ALA A 36 3.38 0.62 0.13
N GLU A 37 3.37 0.07 1.35
CA GLU A 37 4.01 -1.20 1.69
C GLU A 37 3.35 -2.37 0.95
N LEU A 38 2.02 -2.41 0.91
CA LEU A 38 1.25 -3.40 0.15
C LEU A 38 1.57 -3.31 -1.34
N LEU A 39 1.53 -2.12 -1.94
CA LEU A 39 1.90 -1.91 -3.34
C LEU A 39 3.29 -2.46 -3.66
N THR A 40 4.27 -2.20 -2.78
CA THR A 40 5.64 -2.73 -2.93
C THR A 40 5.69 -4.25 -2.86
N ALA A 41 4.95 -4.86 -1.93
CA ALA A 41 4.87 -6.31 -1.78
C ALA A 41 4.21 -6.97 -3.00
N TYR A 42 3.12 -6.39 -3.51
CA TYR A 42 2.45 -6.86 -4.73
C TYR A 42 3.34 -6.73 -5.96
N ASP A 43 4.06 -5.61 -6.13
CA ASP A 43 5.00 -5.43 -7.24
C ASP A 43 6.10 -6.50 -7.23
N ALA A 44 6.66 -6.78 -6.06
CA ALA A 44 7.65 -7.84 -5.91
C ALA A 44 7.07 -9.23 -6.24
N ALA A 45 5.85 -9.53 -5.76
CA ALA A 45 5.18 -10.79 -6.03
C ALA A 45 4.83 -10.98 -7.51
N ILE A 46 4.32 -9.93 -8.18
CA ILE A 46 3.99 -9.92 -9.62
C ILE A 46 5.23 -10.16 -10.47
N SER A 47 6.35 -9.51 -10.12
CA SER A 47 7.63 -9.69 -10.81
C SER A 47 8.18 -11.10 -10.65
N ARG A 48 8.03 -11.68 -9.45
CA ARG A 48 8.57 -13.01 -9.12
C ARG A 48 7.71 -14.17 -9.66
N HIS A 49 6.40 -13.99 -9.76
CA HIS A 49 5.44 -15.05 -10.10
C HIS A 49 4.52 -14.65 -11.27
N PRO A 50 5.01 -14.68 -12.53
CA PRO A 50 4.21 -14.28 -13.69
C PRO A 50 2.88 -15.03 -13.85
N GLY A 51 2.81 -16.29 -13.41
CA GLY A 51 1.59 -17.09 -13.44
C GLY A 51 0.46 -16.56 -12.53
N LEU A 52 0.81 -15.85 -11.45
CA LEU A 52 -0.16 -15.21 -10.54
C LEU A 52 -0.49 -13.76 -10.93
N ALA A 53 0.27 -13.18 -11.88
CA ALA A 53 0.32 -11.74 -12.07
C ALA A 53 -1.03 -11.12 -12.44
N THR A 54 -1.91 -11.81 -13.16
CA THR A 54 -3.24 -11.28 -13.49
C THR A 54 -4.09 -11.05 -12.24
N THR A 55 -4.18 -12.04 -11.37
CA THR A 55 -4.92 -11.93 -10.10
C THR A 55 -4.30 -10.86 -9.19
N LEU A 56 -2.98 -10.88 -9.06
CA LEU A 56 -2.28 -9.95 -8.17
C LEU A 56 -2.35 -8.50 -8.66
N ARG A 57 -2.37 -8.23 -9.97
CA ARG A 57 -2.54 -6.87 -10.51
C ARG A 57 -3.90 -6.28 -10.16
N ALA A 58 -4.97 -7.07 -10.21
CA ALA A 58 -6.31 -6.59 -9.88
C ALA A 58 -6.38 -6.10 -8.41
N ILE A 59 -5.75 -6.82 -7.48
CA ILE A 59 -5.73 -6.42 -6.08
C ILE A 59 -4.79 -5.21 -5.87
N ARG A 60 -3.62 -5.22 -6.51
CA ARG A 60 -2.69 -4.08 -6.52
C ARG A 60 -3.35 -2.77 -6.98
N GLU A 61 -4.22 -2.84 -7.98
CA GLU A 61 -4.96 -1.68 -8.48
C GLU A 61 -5.87 -1.08 -7.39
N HIS A 62 -6.56 -1.91 -6.59
CA HIS A 62 -7.35 -1.42 -5.46
C HIS A 62 -6.49 -0.68 -4.40
N HIS A 63 -5.30 -1.18 -4.05
CA HIS A 63 -4.41 -0.44 -3.11
C HIS A 63 -3.95 0.91 -3.68
N ALA A 64 -3.74 0.99 -5.01
CA ALA A 64 -3.39 2.25 -5.65
C ALA A 64 -4.56 3.26 -5.57
N GLU A 65 -5.79 2.78 -5.70
CA GLU A 65 -7.01 3.58 -5.51
C GLU A 65 -7.14 4.02 -4.04
N HIS A 66 -7.00 3.11 -3.07
CA HIS A 66 -7.01 3.44 -1.64
C HIS A 66 -5.96 4.52 -1.29
N GLY A 67 -4.74 4.37 -1.79
CA GLY A 67 -3.67 5.35 -1.60
C GLY A 67 -4.02 6.72 -2.20
N SER A 68 -4.67 6.73 -3.36
CA SER A 68 -5.14 7.97 -4.01
C SER A 68 -6.27 8.64 -3.23
N ASP A 69 -7.22 7.87 -2.71
CA ASP A 69 -8.31 8.35 -1.87
C ASP A 69 -7.80 8.94 -0.55
N LEU A 70 -6.81 8.30 0.06
CA LEU A 70 -6.12 8.82 1.25
C LEU A 70 -5.38 10.12 0.95
N ALA A 71 -4.69 10.22 -0.19
CA ALA A 71 -4.01 11.44 -0.60
C ALA A 71 -5.01 12.58 -0.89
N ALA A 72 -6.19 12.25 -1.43
CA ALA A 72 -7.25 13.21 -1.72
C ALA A 72 -7.84 13.89 -0.47
N LEU A 73 -7.60 13.34 0.73
CA LEU A 73 -7.96 14.00 2.00
C LEU A 73 -7.22 15.33 2.21
N GLY A 74 -6.09 15.55 1.52
CA GLY A 74 -5.31 16.79 1.63
C GLY A 74 -4.67 17.01 2.99
N LEU A 75 -4.50 15.95 3.78
CA LEU A 75 -3.86 16.02 5.09
C LEU A 75 -2.34 16.18 4.94
N PRO A 76 -1.69 16.97 5.80
CA PRO A 76 -0.25 17.20 5.73
C PRO A 76 0.53 15.89 5.89
N GLY A 77 1.54 15.68 5.04
CA GLY A 77 2.40 14.49 5.08
C GLY A 77 1.90 13.29 4.27
N ILE A 78 0.71 13.36 3.67
CA ILE A 78 0.15 12.32 2.79
C ILE A 78 0.27 12.77 1.33
N GLY A 79 0.70 11.89 0.43
CA GLY A 79 0.82 12.18 -1.01
C GLY A 79 1.94 13.16 -1.40
N ALA A 80 2.60 13.80 -0.44
CA ALA A 80 3.82 14.54 -0.69
C ALA A 80 4.94 13.54 -1.02
N SER A 81 5.24 13.35 -2.31
CA SER A 81 6.45 12.63 -2.72
C SER A 81 7.64 13.23 -1.99
N ALA A 82 8.29 12.43 -1.17
CA ALA A 82 9.55 12.79 -0.54
C ALA A 82 10.49 13.27 -1.65
N THR A 83 10.88 14.54 -1.61
CA THR A 83 11.99 15.03 -2.43
C THR A 83 13.24 14.31 -1.96
N SER A 84 13.58 13.24 -2.68
CA SER A 84 14.88 12.62 -2.86
C SER A 84 15.92 12.87 -1.74
N ALA A 85 15.91 12.03 -0.71
CA ALA A 85 17.15 11.71 -0.01
C ALA A 85 17.92 10.69 -0.88
N ALA A 86 19.02 11.14 -1.48
CA ALA A 86 19.88 10.31 -2.32
C ALA A 86 20.41 9.09 -1.55
N PRO A 87 20.53 7.90 -2.18
CA PRO A 87 21.17 6.77 -1.54
C PRO A 87 22.68 7.01 -1.47
N THR A 88 23.24 7.04 -0.26
CA THR A 88 24.69 6.90 -0.07
C THR A 88 25.06 5.45 -0.29
N THR A 89 25.48 5.12 -1.51
CA THR A 89 26.16 3.87 -1.84
C THR A 89 27.50 3.82 -1.10
N SER A 90 27.60 2.98 -0.06
CA SER A 90 28.88 2.52 0.46
C SER A 90 29.20 1.18 -0.19
N ALA A 91 30.03 1.23 -1.24
CA ALA A 91 30.60 0.05 -1.86
C ALA A 91 31.72 -0.49 -0.96
N ALA A 92 31.52 -1.67 -0.38
CA ALA A 92 32.60 -2.47 0.18
C ALA A 92 32.80 -3.70 -0.72
N ALA A 93 33.81 -3.60 -1.58
CA ALA A 93 34.37 -4.72 -2.31
C ALA A 93 35.16 -5.62 -1.34
N ALA A 94 34.95 -6.93 -1.42
CA ALA A 94 35.93 -7.92 -0.97
C ALA A 94 35.77 -9.25 -1.71
N THR A 95 36.61 -9.39 -2.74
CA THR A 95 37.40 -10.58 -3.10
C THR A 95 36.74 -11.94 -3.28
N ALA A 96 36.81 -12.38 -4.54
CA ALA A 96 36.70 -13.74 -5.01
C ALA A 96 37.67 -14.71 -4.31
N SER A 97 37.19 -15.93 -4.09
CA SER A 97 38.03 -17.13 -3.95
C SER A 97 37.55 -18.16 -4.96
N THR A 98 38.40 -18.40 -5.95
CA THR A 98 38.33 -19.49 -6.92
C THR A 98 38.73 -20.81 -6.28
N THR A 99 37.89 -21.85 -6.37
CA THR A 99 38.36 -23.23 -6.54
C THR A 99 37.33 -24.05 -7.32
N SER A 100 37.80 -24.63 -8.43
CA SER A 100 37.11 -25.55 -9.33
C SER A 100 36.75 -26.89 -8.68
N THR A 101 35.67 -27.55 -9.14
CA THR A 101 35.66 -28.88 -9.78
C THR A 101 34.20 -29.23 -10.13
N GLY A 102 33.99 -29.79 -11.32
CA GLY A 102 32.72 -29.79 -12.03
C GLY A 102 31.59 -30.66 -11.48
N ASP A 103 30.39 -30.19 -11.76
CA ASP A 103 29.12 -30.93 -11.95
C ASP A 103 28.23 -30.02 -12.82
N PRO A 104 27.28 -30.53 -13.62
CA PRO A 104 26.52 -29.71 -14.55
C PRO A 104 25.64 -28.73 -13.76
N VAL A 105 25.74 -27.44 -14.10
CA VAL A 105 24.92 -26.36 -13.54
C VAL A 105 23.44 -26.71 -13.69
N PRO A 106 22.67 -26.90 -12.60
CA PRO A 106 21.23 -26.92 -12.71
C PRO A 106 20.76 -25.50 -13.01
N ASP A 107 19.88 -25.43 -14.01
CA ASP A 107 19.21 -24.25 -14.53
C ASP A 107 18.54 -23.45 -13.39
N THR A 108 19.27 -22.48 -12.83
CA THR A 108 18.90 -21.79 -11.58
C THR A 108 17.87 -20.69 -11.79
N ALA A 109 17.50 -20.41 -13.05
CA ALA A 109 16.48 -19.45 -13.40
C ALA A 109 15.05 -19.98 -13.16
N ASN A 110 14.85 -21.29 -13.09
CA ASN A 110 13.51 -21.89 -13.02
C ASN A 110 13.06 -22.31 -11.61
N THR A 111 13.89 -22.11 -10.58
CA THR A 111 13.57 -22.51 -9.19
C THR A 111 12.81 -21.42 -8.42
N ALA A 112 12.74 -20.18 -8.93
CA ALA A 112 12.16 -19.04 -8.20
C ALA A 112 10.63 -18.95 -8.26
N ASP A 113 10.00 -19.61 -9.24
CA ASP A 113 8.56 -19.60 -9.49
C ASP A 113 7.98 -21.02 -9.50
N THR A 114 8.22 -21.76 -8.42
CA THR A 114 7.59 -23.08 -8.20
C THR A 114 6.26 -22.93 -7.49
N SER A 115 5.42 -23.96 -7.55
CA SER A 115 4.16 -24.02 -6.79
C SER A 115 4.35 -23.78 -5.28
N GLU A 116 5.45 -24.27 -4.70
CA GLU A 116 5.79 -24.03 -3.28
C GLU A 116 6.07 -22.55 -3.02
N THR A 117 6.91 -21.92 -3.84
CA THR A 117 7.21 -20.48 -3.70
C THR A 117 6.00 -19.59 -3.97
N GLN A 118 5.14 -19.97 -4.92
CA GLN A 118 3.87 -19.28 -5.16
C GLN A 118 2.94 -19.38 -3.94
N THR A 119 2.82 -20.57 -3.34
CA THR A 119 2.01 -20.79 -2.14
C THR A 119 2.52 -19.97 -0.95
N ALA A 120 3.85 -19.95 -0.77
CA ALA A 120 4.49 -19.14 0.26
C ALA A 120 4.24 -17.64 0.06
N THR A 121 4.34 -17.14 -1.18
CA THR A 121 4.04 -15.74 -1.52
C THR A 121 2.58 -15.39 -1.27
N LEU A 122 1.63 -16.23 -1.71
CA LEU A 122 0.20 -16.01 -1.45
C LEU A 122 -0.10 -15.99 0.06
N THR A 123 0.51 -16.91 0.82
CA THR A 123 0.37 -16.94 2.29
C THR A 123 0.91 -15.67 2.94
N ALA A 124 2.07 -15.20 2.49
CA ALA A 124 2.67 -13.97 3.01
C ALA A 124 1.83 -12.72 2.69
N LEU A 125 1.30 -12.63 1.47
CA LEU A 125 0.39 -11.54 1.08
C LEU A 125 -0.90 -11.57 1.91
N ALA A 126 -1.57 -12.71 2.03
CA ALA A 126 -2.79 -12.82 2.83
C ALA A 126 -2.57 -12.44 4.31
N ALA A 127 -1.40 -12.80 4.88
CA ALA A 127 -1.03 -12.39 6.24
C ALA A 127 -0.77 -10.88 6.36
N LEU A 128 -0.15 -10.27 5.34
CA LEU A 128 0.07 -8.83 5.28
C LEU A 128 -1.26 -8.08 5.20
N GLU A 129 -2.18 -8.50 4.32
CA GLU A 129 -3.54 -7.96 4.23
C GLU A 129 -4.28 -8.03 5.57
N GLY A 130 -4.28 -9.20 6.22
CA GLY A 130 -4.92 -9.37 7.52
C GLY A 130 -4.32 -8.49 8.62
N THR A 131 -3.01 -8.26 8.57
CA THR A 131 -2.30 -7.36 9.50
C THR A 131 -2.72 -5.91 9.25
N THR A 132 -2.76 -5.48 7.98
CA THR A 132 -3.20 -4.14 7.59
C THR A 132 -4.67 -3.90 7.96
N ALA A 133 -5.55 -4.86 7.68
CA ALA A 133 -6.96 -4.81 8.10
C ALA A 133 -7.11 -4.62 9.61
N THR A 134 -6.33 -5.37 10.40
CA THR A 134 -6.33 -5.27 11.87
C THR A 134 -5.86 -3.90 12.34
N ALA A 135 -4.84 -3.33 11.69
CA ALA A 135 -4.35 -2.00 12.00
C ALA A 135 -5.39 -0.91 11.69
N HIS A 136 -6.10 -1.01 10.57
CA HIS A 136 -7.19 -0.08 10.24
C HIS A 136 -8.34 -0.18 11.24
N ARG A 137 -8.75 -1.40 11.61
CA ARG A 137 -9.75 -1.64 12.65
C ARG A 137 -9.37 -0.99 13.98
N ALA A 138 -8.10 -1.07 14.37
CA ALA A 138 -7.61 -0.40 15.58
C ALA A 138 -7.66 1.13 15.44
N GLY A 139 -7.31 1.68 14.27
CA GLY A 139 -7.39 3.10 13.97
C GLY A 139 -8.81 3.68 14.07
N CYS A 140 -9.84 2.88 13.77
CA CYS A 140 -11.23 3.30 13.93
C CYS A 140 -11.60 3.72 15.37
N LEU A 141 -10.87 3.24 16.38
CA LEU A 141 -11.13 3.54 17.79
C LEU A 141 -10.60 4.92 18.22
N THR A 142 -9.68 5.51 17.44
CA THR A 142 -8.98 6.75 17.79
C THR A 142 -9.24 7.89 16.81
N ALA A 143 -9.64 7.58 15.58
CA ALA A 143 -9.96 8.54 14.53
C ALA A 143 -11.30 9.27 14.78
N SER A 144 -11.45 10.46 14.20
CA SER A 144 -12.73 11.16 14.14
C SER A 144 -13.75 10.39 13.29
N THR A 145 -15.04 10.75 13.41
CA THR A 145 -16.13 10.04 12.72
C THR A 145 -15.97 10.01 11.19
N GLY A 146 -15.40 11.05 10.58
CA GLY A 146 -15.14 11.09 9.14
C GLY A 146 -14.06 10.10 8.71
N LEU A 147 -12.92 10.07 9.41
CA LEU A 147 -11.81 9.17 9.07
C LEU A 147 -12.07 7.72 9.50
N ALA A 148 -12.77 7.50 10.62
CA ALA A 148 -13.13 6.16 11.08
C ALA A 148 -13.97 5.39 10.04
N GLY A 149 -14.86 6.07 9.32
CA GLY A 149 -15.63 5.46 8.23
C GLY A 149 -14.74 4.98 7.07
N LEU A 150 -13.77 5.81 6.67
CA LEU A 150 -12.79 5.44 5.65
C LEU A 150 -11.91 4.25 6.11
N LEU A 151 -11.38 4.31 7.33
CA LEU A 151 -10.57 3.21 7.89
C LEU A 151 -11.36 1.90 8.01
N ALA A 152 -12.65 1.96 8.34
CA ALA A 152 -13.51 0.80 8.34
C ALA A 152 -13.70 0.22 6.93
N SER A 153 -13.80 1.08 5.91
CA SER A 153 -13.88 0.66 4.51
C SER A 153 -12.59 -0.03 4.06
N LEU A 154 -11.41 0.54 4.36
CA LEU A 154 -10.11 -0.09 4.09
C LEU A 154 -10.00 -1.43 4.81
N CYS A 155 -10.35 -1.49 6.10
CA CYS A 155 -10.38 -2.75 6.85
C CYS A 155 -11.23 -3.83 6.19
N ALA A 156 -12.39 -3.46 5.63
CA ALA A 156 -13.28 -4.41 4.95
C ALA A 156 -12.67 -4.89 3.63
N ALA A 157 -12.07 -3.98 2.85
CA ALA A 157 -11.38 -4.31 1.61
C ALA A 157 -10.22 -5.28 1.85
N GLU A 158 -9.32 -4.97 2.80
CA GLU A 158 -8.14 -5.82 3.06
C GLU A 158 -8.53 -7.17 3.66
N SER A 159 -9.62 -7.23 4.44
CA SER A 159 -10.15 -8.51 4.90
C SER A 159 -10.65 -9.36 3.71
N ALA A 160 -11.33 -8.75 2.75
CA ALA A 160 -11.79 -9.44 1.55
C ALA A 160 -10.63 -9.86 0.64
N HIS A 161 -9.58 -9.05 0.51
CA HIS A 161 -8.38 -9.41 -0.25
C HIS A 161 -7.65 -10.58 0.39
N ALA A 162 -7.47 -10.57 1.72
CA ALA A 162 -6.89 -11.70 2.45
C ALA A 162 -7.64 -13.02 2.18
N GLU A 163 -8.97 -13.00 2.19
CA GLU A 163 -9.81 -14.16 1.88
C GLU A 163 -9.66 -14.61 0.42
N LEU A 164 -9.67 -13.68 -0.54
CA LEU A 164 -9.51 -13.98 -1.97
C LEU A 164 -8.13 -14.59 -2.26
N ILE A 165 -7.06 -14.06 -1.67
CA ILE A 165 -5.70 -14.59 -1.81
C ILE A 165 -5.60 -15.97 -1.17
N GLY A 166 -6.22 -16.19 -0.01
CA GLY A 166 -6.27 -17.49 0.65
C GLY A 166 -6.96 -18.57 -0.19
N GLN A 167 -7.82 -18.18 -1.13
CA GLN A 167 -8.48 -19.08 -2.09
C GLN A 167 -7.70 -19.26 -3.40
N ALA A 168 -6.74 -18.38 -3.69
CA ALA A 168 -5.95 -18.45 -4.92
C ALA A 168 -5.07 -19.72 -4.93
N GLN A 169 -4.98 -20.36 -6.09
CA GLN A 169 -4.20 -21.58 -6.28
C GLN A 169 -2.88 -21.26 -6.99
N PRO A 170 -1.79 -21.98 -6.71
CA PRO A 170 -0.59 -21.94 -7.53
C PRO A 170 -0.90 -22.42 -8.96
N THR A 171 -0.26 -21.80 -9.94
CA THR A 171 -0.57 -21.99 -11.38
C THR A 171 0.40 -22.92 -12.10
N VAL A 172 1.48 -23.35 -11.44
CA VAL A 172 2.45 -24.29 -12.02
C VAL A 172 1.92 -25.72 -11.89
N ALA A 173 1.82 -26.42 -13.02
CA ALA A 173 1.43 -27.83 -13.04
C ALA A 173 2.44 -28.67 -12.23
N ARG A 174 1.90 -29.55 -11.38
CA ARG A 174 2.64 -30.50 -10.55
C ARG A 174 3.41 -31.53 -11.37
#